data_AF-A0A8H4N5W9-F1
#
_entry.id   AF-A0A8H4N5W9-F1
#
_cell.length_a   1.000
_cell.length_b   1.000
_cell.length_c   1.000
_cell.angle_alpha   90.00
_cell.angle_beta   90.00
_cell.angle_gamma   90.00
#
_symmetry.space_group_name_H-M   'P 1'
#
loop_
_entity.id
_entity.type
_entity.pdbx_description
1 polymer ?
#
loop_
_entity_poly.entity_id
_entity_poly.type
_entity_poly.pdbx_seq_one_letter_code
_entity_poly.pdbx_strand_id
1 'polypeptide(L)'
;MQFKTLIVGAAIAATAAAAPTAASNKPFNLIAIQSGSVIHNLPISAEGGSLWVDHKTNASCSSGPAATDPTAASTTFFVTPESQGFFLYGKLPNENAKQQFFTDRSGMGRGVLGYRDVPVTGRNFELWGWTINGTHLNFDGQESFYACPVDDSYVVSLGLIDPEQKDCLSFAAHVVETDSPVGCYYN
;
A
#
# COMPACT_ATOMS: atom_id res chain seq x y z
N MET A 1 -30.53 64.15 -6.98
CA MET A 1 -30.97 62.79 -7.33
C MET A 1 -29.73 61.91 -7.43
N GLN A 2 -29.61 60.89 -6.58
CA GLN A 2 -28.48 59.96 -6.52
C GLN A 2 -28.98 58.56 -6.89
N PHE A 3 -28.46 57.94 -7.96
CA PHE A 3 -28.55 56.50 -8.24
C PHE A 3 -27.34 56.11 -9.11
N LYS A 4 -26.26 55.61 -8.49
CA LYS A 4 -25.93 54.19 -8.24
C LYS A 4 -25.50 53.43 -9.51
N THR A 5 -24.18 53.43 -9.76
CA THR A 5 -23.49 52.52 -10.67
C THR A 5 -23.39 51.14 -10.02
N LEU A 6 -23.96 50.12 -10.65
CA LEU A 6 -23.82 48.71 -10.26
C LEU A 6 -22.61 48.12 -11.00
N ILE A 7 -21.57 47.72 -10.26
CA ILE A 7 -20.47 46.91 -10.78
C ILE A 7 -20.82 45.45 -10.45
N VAL A 8 -21.00 44.63 -11.49
CA VAL A 8 -21.17 43.17 -11.38
C VAL A 8 -19.78 42.56 -11.21
N GLY A 9 -19.49 42.04 -10.01
CA GLY A 9 -18.29 41.25 -9.74
C GLY A 9 -18.54 39.77 -10.03
N ALA A 10 -17.85 39.20 -11.01
CA ALA A 10 -17.85 37.76 -11.26
C ALA A 10 -16.94 37.06 -10.24
N ALA A 11 -17.52 36.25 -9.35
CA ALA A 11 -16.77 35.38 -8.46
C ALA A 11 -16.33 34.12 -9.23
N ILE A 12 -15.04 34.02 -9.54
CA ILE A 12 -14.44 32.79 -10.06
C ILE A 12 -14.10 31.94 -8.85
N ALA A 13 -14.90 30.90 -8.59
CA ALA A 13 -14.59 29.88 -7.59
C ALA A 13 -13.37 29.09 -8.08
N ALA A 14 -12.20 29.32 -7.48
CA ALA A 14 -11.03 28.51 -7.68
C ALA A 14 -11.26 27.15 -7.00
N THR A 15 -11.67 26.14 -7.78
CA THR A 15 -11.60 24.74 -7.35
C THR A 15 -10.13 24.38 -7.22
N ALA A 16 -9.63 24.28 -5.98
CA ALA A 16 -8.33 23.70 -5.70
C ALA A 16 -8.39 22.21 -6.06
N ALA A 17 -7.93 21.87 -7.27
CA ALA A 17 -7.56 20.49 -7.58
C ALA A 17 -6.33 20.18 -6.73
N ALA A 18 -6.49 19.33 -5.71
CA ALA A 18 -5.36 18.74 -5.01
C ALA A 18 -4.52 18.00 -6.05
N ALA A 19 -3.36 18.58 -6.40
CA ALA A 19 -2.41 17.90 -7.24
C ALA A 19 -1.97 16.62 -6.51
N PRO A 20 -1.94 15.45 -7.18
CA PRO A 20 -1.42 14.24 -6.57
C PRO A 20 0.02 14.50 -6.14
N THR A 21 0.28 14.35 -4.84
CA THR A 21 1.63 14.37 -4.27
C THR A 21 2.47 13.36 -5.04
N ALA A 22 3.61 13.80 -5.56
CA ALA A 22 4.49 12.99 -6.39
C ALA A 22 4.80 11.67 -5.69
N ALA A 23 4.38 10.55 -6.28
CA ALA A 23 4.80 9.24 -5.79
C ALA A 23 6.33 9.15 -5.83
N SER A 24 6.93 8.71 -4.74
CA SER A 24 8.37 8.48 -4.65
C SER A 24 8.71 7.24 -5.48
N ASN A 25 9.59 7.38 -6.47
CA ASN A 25 10.12 6.24 -7.25
C ASN A 25 11.21 5.47 -6.47
N LYS A 26 11.39 5.77 -5.18
CA LYS A 26 12.37 5.10 -4.34
C LYS A 26 11.77 3.84 -3.71
N PRO A 27 12.54 2.78 -3.57
CA PRO A 27 12.16 1.64 -2.75
C PRO A 27 11.97 2.04 -1.28
N PHE A 28 11.03 1.38 -0.62
CA PHE A 28 10.69 1.63 0.77
C PHE A 28 10.24 0.36 1.48
N ASN A 29 10.27 0.40 2.81
CA ASN A 29 9.62 -0.57 3.69
C ASN A 29 8.33 0.02 4.27
N LEU A 30 7.48 -0.83 4.82
CA LEU A 30 6.21 -0.42 5.42
C LEU A 30 6.14 -0.82 6.90
N ILE A 31 5.60 0.10 7.70
CA ILE A 31 5.36 -0.09 9.14
C ILE A 31 3.89 0.22 9.44
N ALA A 32 3.24 -0.61 10.24
CA ALA A 32 1.86 -0.37 10.66
C ALA A 32 1.79 0.68 11.79
N ILE A 33 1.04 1.76 11.57
CA ILE A 33 0.82 2.81 12.55
C ILE A 33 -0.61 2.78 13.05
N GLN A 34 -0.78 2.34 14.29
CA GLN A 34 -2.04 2.41 15.04
C GLN A 34 -1.72 2.59 16.52
N SER A 35 -1.78 3.83 17.02
CA SER A 35 -1.43 4.12 18.42
C SER A 35 -2.27 3.32 19.42
N GLY A 36 -1.62 2.76 20.44
CA GLY A 36 -2.29 1.99 21.50
C GLY A 36 -2.66 0.55 21.13
N SER A 37 -2.24 0.08 19.95
CA SER A 37 -2.52 -1.27 19.48
C SER A 37 -1.29 -2.16 19.48
N VAL A 38 -1.51 -3.47 19.48
CA VAL A 38 -0.47 -4.51 19.40
C VAL A 38 0.28 -4.47 18.07
N ILE A 39 -0.35 -4.00 16.99
CA ILE A 39 0.28 -3.90 15.67
C ILE A 39 1.11 -2.62 15.48
N HIS A 40 1.17 -1.74 16.47
CA HIS A 40 1.86 -0.46 16.35
C HIS A 40 3.37 -0.64 16.17
N ASN A 41 3.93 0.01 15.16
CA ASN A 41 5.34 -0.05 14.80
C ASN A 41 5.83 -1.45 14.39
N LEU A 42 4.91 -2.36 14.06
CA LEU A 42 5.28 -3.66 13.51
C LEU A 42 5.53 -3.54 12.00
N PRO A 43 6.57 -4.23 11.48
CA PRO A 43 6.86 -4.24 10.07
C PRO A 43 5.77 -4.99 9.29
N ILE A 44 5.60 -4.59 8.03
CA ILE A 44 4.69 -5.24 7.10
C ILE A 44 5.50 -6.10 6.13
N SER A 45 5.14 -7.38 6.01
CA SER A 45 5.82 -8.37 5.18
C SER A 45 4.89 -8.98 4.14
N ALA A 46 5.46 -9.50 3.05
CA ALA A 46 4.73 -10.22 2.01
C ALA A 46 4.98 -11.73 2.13
N GLU A 47 3.91 -12.53 2.07
CA GLU A 47 3.99 -13.99 2.06
C GLU A 47 2.68 -14.61 1.51
N GLY A 48 2.80 -15.69 0.73
CA GLY A 48 1.68 -16.48 0.23
C GLY A 48 0.71 -15.68 -0.65
N GLY A 49 1.22 -14.68 -1.38
CA GLY A 49 0.39 -13.77 -2.19
C GLY A 49 -0.43 -12.75 -1.39
N SER A 50 -0.18 -12.61 -0.09
CA SER A 50 -0.86 -11.67 0.81
C SER A 50 0.12 -10.77 1.56
N LEU A 51 -0.37 -9.63 2.02
CA LEU A 51 0.40 -8.71 2.86
C LEU A 51 0.05 -8.96 4.32
N TRP A 52 1.06 -8.93 5.19
CA TRP A 52 0.94 -9.34 6.59
C TRP A 52 1.60 -8.35 7.55
N VAL A 53 1.09 -8.31 8.79
CA VAL A 53 1.75 -7.68 9.93
C VAL A 53 2.16 -8.78 10.91
N ASP A 54 3.40 -8.71 11.39
CA ASP A 54 3.99 -9.68 12.34
C ASP A 54 3.98 -11.14 11.84
N HIS A 55 4.26 -11.34 10.54
CA HIS A 55 4.31 -12.66 9.92
C HIS A 55 5.69 -12.97 9.35
N LYS A 56 6.09 -14.24 9.48
CA LYS A 56 7.34 -14.75 8.92
C LYS A 56 7.23 -14.80 7.40
N THR A 57 8.23 -14.27 6.71
CA THR A 57 8.32 -14.34 5.25
C THR A 57 9.31 -15.41 4.81
N ASN A 58 8.99 -16.11 3.74
CA ASN A 58 9.84 -17.08 3.07
C ASN A 58 10.12 -16.62 1.64
N ALA A 59 11.09 -15.72 1.51
CA ALA A 59 11.47 -15.12 0.25
C ALA A 59 12.88 -15.53 -0.21
N SER A 60 13.05 -15.60 -1.54
CA SER A 60 14.34 -15.85 -2.18
C SER A 60 14.97 -14.52 -2.62
N CYS A 61 16.01 -14.07 -1.92
CA CYS A 61 16.64 -12.77 -2.18
C CYS A 61 17.94 -12.86 -3.00
N SER A 62 18.36 -11.71 -3.53
CA SER A 62 19.61 -11.55 -4.30
C SER A 62 20.87 -11.76 -3.46
N SER A 63 20.81 -11.42 -2.18
CA SER A 63 21.90 -11.54 -1.20
C SER A 63 21.92 -12.88 -0.45
N GLY A 64 21.07 -13.85 -0.80
CA GLY A 64 20.88 -15.11 -0.07
C GLY A 64 19.41 -15.34 0.32
N PRO A 65 19.08 -16.38 1.09
CA PRO A 65 17.72 -16.54 1.63
C PRO A 65 17.34 -15.32 2.49
N ALA A 66 16.08 -14.88 2.41
CA ALA A 66 15.57 -13.85 3.32
C ALA A 66 15.74 -14.33 4.77
N ALA A 67 16.01 -13.40 5.69
CA ALA A 67 16.04 -13.72 7.10
C ALA A 67 14.68 -14.33 7.48
N THR A 68 14.68 -15.54 8.05
CA THR A 68 13.46 -16.22 8.55
C THR A 68 12.89 -15.56 9.82
N ASP A 69 13.45 -14.42 10.20
CA ASP A 69 13.06 -13.61 11.35
C ASP A 69 12.11 -12.49 10.88
N PRO A 70 10.87 -12.45 11.38
CA PRO A 70 9.86 -11.45 11.00
C PRO A 70 10.29 -10.02 11.34
N THR A 71 11.25 -9.85 12.26
CA THR A 71 11.81 -8.53 12.60
C THR A 71 12.98 -8.12 11.70
N ALA A 72 13.62 -9.08 11.00
CA ALA A 72 14.82 -8.83 10.20
C ALA A 72 14.56 -8.81 8.68
N ALA A 73 13.50 -9.46 8.19
CA ALA A 73 13.13 -9.42 6.77
C ALA A 73 12.06 -8.37 6.51
N SER A 74 12.47 -7.10 6.46
CA SER A 74 11.59 -6.03 5.99
C SER A 74 11.36 -6.17 4.49
N THR A 75 10.13 -6.48 4.07
CA THR A 75 9.77 -6.52 2.65
C THR A 75 9.99 -5.15 2.05
N THR A 76 10.68 -5.12 0.90
CA THR A 76 10.92 -3.89 0.16
C THR A 76 9.90 -3.77 -0.95
N PHE A 77 9.27 -2.60 -1.03
CA PHE A 77 8.23 -2.27 -1.98
C PHE A 77 8.62 -1.04 -2.80
N PHE A 78 7.90 -0.81 -3.89
CA PHE A 78 7.96 0.45 -4.62
C PHE A 78 6.61 0.76 -5.29
N VAL A 79 6.36 2.04 -5.51
CA VAL A 79 5.19 2.53 -6.26
C VAL A 79 5.70 3.24 -7.51
N THR A 80 5.14 2.90 -8.66
CA THR A 80 5.47 3.58 -9.92
C THR A 80 4.66 4.87 -10.05
N PRO A 81 5.29 6.05 -10.12
CA PRO A 81 4.54 7.31 -10.15
C PRO A 81 3.68 7.49 -11.39
N GLU A 82 4.12 6.94 -12.53
CA GLU A 82 3.47 7.10 -13.82
C GLU A 82 2.21 6.26 -13.95
N SER A 83 2.26 5.00 -13.50
CA SER A 83 1.12 4.07 -13.58
C SER A 83 0.36 3.90 -12.27
N GLN A 84 0.84 4.50 -11.17
CA GLN A 84 0.27 4.35 -9.84
C GLN A 84 0.11 2.88 -9.44
N GLY A 85 1.08 2.04 -9.83
CA GLY A 85 1.11 0.62 -9.53
C GLY A 85 1.99 0.33 -8.32
N PHE A 86 1.60 -0.65 -7.52
CA PHE A 86 2.35 -1.07 -6.33
C PHE A 86 2.96 -2.45 -6.55
N PHE A 87 4.24 -2.59 -6.23
CA PHE A 87 5.04 -3.76 -6.59
C PHE A 87 6.00 -4.17 -5.47
N LEU A 88 6.38 -5.44 -5.47
CA LEU A 88 7.48 -5.96 -4.65
C LEU A 88 8.82 -5.70 -5.34
N TYR A 89 9.80 -5.22 -4.58
CA TYR A 89 11.13 -4.95 -5.11
C TYR A 89 11.89 -6.27 -5.35
N GLY A 90 12.17 -6.54 -6.64
CA GLY A 90 12.69 -7.82 -7.12
C GLY A 90 14.22 -7.96 -7.13
N LYS A 91 14.69 -9.20 -7.42
CA LYS A 91 16.08 -9.68 -7.28
C LYS A 91 17.14 -9.00 -8.17
N LEU A 92 16.80 -8.24 -9.22
CA LEU A 92 17.78 -7.74 -10.20
C LEU A 92 17.43 -6.34 -10.74
N PRO A 93 18.43 -5.45 -10.97
CA PRO A 93 18.25 -4.05 -11.38
C PRO A 93 17.53 -3.83 -12.72
N ASN A 94 17.33 -4.88 -13.52
CA ASN A 94 16.59 -4.86 -14.80
C ASN A 94 15.35 -5.77 -14.81
N GLU A 95 14.95 -6.36 -13.68
CA GLU A 95 13.80 -7.29 -13.56
C GLU A 95 12.80 -6.87 -12.48
N ASN A 96 12.81 -5.61 -12.07
CA ASN A 96 12.26 -5.12 -10.79
C ASN A 96 10.74 -5.25 -10.58
N ALA A 97 9.96 -5.79 -11.52
CA ALA A 97 8.49 -5.86 -11.38
C ALA A 97 7.95 -7.22 -11.83
N LYS A 98 8.33 -8.30 -11.15
CA LYS A 98 7.64 -9.58 -11.36
C LYS A 98 6.38 -9.70 -10.54
N GLN A 99 6.27 -9.05 -9.39
CA GLN A 99 5.12 -9.23 -8.50
C GLN A 99 4.43 -7.90 -8.25
N GLN A 100 3.16 -7.83 -8.67
CA GLN A 100 2.33 -6.64 -8.56
C GLN A 100 1.19 -6.87 -7.59
N PHE A 101 0.90 -5.85 -6.79
CA PHE A 101 -0.25 -5.83 -5.91
C PHE A 101 -1.54 -5.51 -6.66
N PHE A 102 -2.60 -6.13 -6.21
CA PHE A 102 -3.97 -5.89 -6.64
C PHE A 102 -4.86 -5.83 -5.41
N THR A 103 -5.95 -5.09 -5.53
CA THR A 103 -7.05 -5.18 -4.57
C THR A 103 -8.36 -5.52 -5.29
N ASP A 104 -9.27 -6.18 -4.59
CA ASP A 104 -10.65 -6.38 -5.05
C ASP A 104 -11.61 -5.78 -4.02
N ARG A 105 -11.94 -4.49 -4.20
CA ARG A 105 -12.93 -3.79 -3.36
C ARG A 105 -14.36 -4.01 -3.84
N SER A 106 -14.64 -5.05 -4.64
CA SER A 106 -16.02 -5.42 -4.93
C SER A 106 -16.68 -6.08 -3.72
N GLY A 107 -18.00 -6.14 -3.69
CA GLY A 107 -18.72 -6.87 -2.64
C GLY A 107 -18.36 -8.36 -2.57
N MET A 108 -17.86 -8.95 -3.67
CA MET A 108 -17.37 -10.34 -3.68
C MET A 108 -15.92 -10.45 -3.19
N GLY A 109 -15.09 -9.47 -3.54
CA GLY A 109 -13.66 -9.44 -3.20
C GLY A 109 -13.37 -8.99 -1.78
N ARG A 110 -14.27 -8.21 -1.18
CA ARG A 110 -14.25 -7.88 0.26
C ARG A 110 -12.89 -7.33 0.68
N GLY A 111 -12.38 -6.39 -0.12
CA GLY A 111 -11.20 -5.63 0.25
C GLY A 111 -9.90 -6.43 0.27
N VAL A 112 -9.88 -7.64 -0.31
CA VAL A 112 -8.65 -8.43 -0.41
C VAL A 112 -7.54 -7.57 -1.01
N LEU A 113 -6.38 -7.58 -0.36
CA LEU A 113 -5.13 -7.02 -0.86
C LEU A 113 -4.15 -8.17 -1.05
N GLY A 114 -3.81 -8.46 -2.30
CA GLY A 114 -2.88 -9.53 -2.63
C GLY A 114 -1.83 -9.09 -3.64
N TYR A 115 -0.85 -9.95 -3.88
CA TYR A 115 0.12 -9.78 -4.95
C TYR A 115 0.30 -11.08 -5.71
N ARG A 116 0.64 -10.97 -7.00
CA ARG A 116 0.95 -12.12 -7.88
C ARG A 116 1.94 -11.73 -8.96
N ASP A 117 2.44 -12.73 -9.67
CA ASP A 117 3.27 -12.50 -10.84
C ASP A 117 2.52 -11.73 -11.93
N VAL A 118 3.23 -10.78 -12.56
CA VAL A 118 2.73 -10.02 -13.73
C VAL A 118 2.73 -10.96 -14.95
N PRO A 119 1.66 -10.97 -15.79
CA PRO A 119 0.47 -10.13 -15.72
C PRO A 119 -0.54 -10.60 -14.68
N VAL A 120 -0.94 -9.68 -13.80
CA VAL A 120 -2.04 -9.91 -12.87
C VAL A 120 -3.35 -9.74 -13.63
N THR A 121 -4.20 -10.77 -13.58
CA THR A 121 -5.49 -10.78 -14.27
C THR A 121 -6.61 -11.17 -13.32
N GLY A 122 -7.72 -10.44 -13.39
CA GLY A 122 -8.92 -10.70 -12.60
C GLY A 122 -9.98 -9.66 -12.94
N ARG A 123 -11.24 -10.08 -12.99
CA ARG A 123 -12.34 -9.24 -13.47
C ARG A 123 -12.54 -7.98 -12.62
N ASN A 124 -12.33 -8.08 -11.31
CA ASN A 124 -12.57 -7.01 -10.34
C ASN A 124 -11.27 -6.48 -9.73
N PHE A 125 -10.12 -6.86 -10.28
CA PHE A 125 -8.84 -6.46 -9.70
C PHE A 125 -8.52 -5.02 -10.07
N GLU A 126 -8.26 -4.23 -9.05
CA GLU A 126 -7.78 -2.87 -9.14
C GLU A 126 -6.26 -2.90 -8.90
N LEU A 127 -5.51 -2.62 -9.97
CA LEU A 127 -4.04 -2.70 -9.99
C LEU A 127 -3.35 -1.34 -9.81
N TRP A 128 -4.13 -0.27 -9.98
CA TRP A 128 -3.66 1.10 -10.12
C TRP A 128 -4.38 2.01 -9.12
N GLY A 129 -3.80 3.19 -8.86
CA GLY A 129 -4.31 4.14 -7.87
C GLY A 129 -3.49 4.16 -6.57
N TRP A 130 -2.38 3.43 -6.53
CA TRP A 130 -1.42 3.46 -5.44
C TRP A 130 -0.58 4.74 -5.49
N THR A 131 -0.47 5.41 -4.36
CA THR A 131 0.32 6.64 -4.22
C THR A 131 0.95 6.70 -2.84
N ILE A 132 1.95 7.57 -2.67
CA ILE A 132 2.50 7.89 -1.35
C ILE A 132 2.06 9.32 -1.05
N ASN A 133 1.26 9.52 -0.01
CA ASN A 133 0.82 10.84 0.42
C ASN A 133 1.50 11.21 1.73
N GLY A 134 2.38 12.21 1.68
CA GLY A 134 3.26 12.54 2.80
C GLY A 134 4.17 11.37 3.13
N THR A 135 3.88 10.66 4.21
CA THR A 135 4.65 9.50 4.70
C THR A 135 3.84 8.20 4.72
N HIS A 136 2.67 8.16 4.09
CA HIS A 136 1.80 6.97 4.12
C HIS A 136 1.52 6.47 2.71
N LEU A 137 1.35 5.16 2.59
CA LEU A 137 0.85 4.52 1.39
C LEU A 137 -0.66 4.75 1.30
N ASN A 138 -1.15 5.11 0.12
CA ASN A 138 -2.56 5.36 -0.13
C ASN A 138 -3.01 4.56 -1.34
N PHE A 139 -4.27 4.13 -1.31
CA PHE A 139 -4.95 3.59 -2.48
C PHE A 139 -6.18 4.45 -2.79
N ASP A 140 -6.22 5.05 -3.98
CA ASP A 140 -7.37 5.84 -4.46
C ASP A 140 -7.76 6.95 -3.46
N GLY A 141 -6.75 7.62 -2.89
CA GLY A 141 -6.91 8.68 -1.89
C GLY A 141 -7.24 8.20 -0.47
N GLN A 142 -7.35 6.90 -0.23
CA GLN A 142 -7.63 6.32 1.09
C GLN A 142 -6.35 5.81 1.77
N GLU A 143 -6.23 6.10 3.08
CA GLU A 143 -5.09 5.70 3.94
C GLU A 143 -5.43 4.53 4.87
N SER A 144 -6.68 4.07 4.87
CA SER A 144 -7.19 3.11 5.83
C SER A 144 -6.94 1.67 5.37
N PHE A 145 -5.92 1.05 5.95
CA PHE A 145 -5.70 -0.39 5.88
C PHE A 145 -6.31 -1.04 7.10
N TYR A 146 -6.59 -2.33 6.99
CA TYR A 146 -7.04 -3.15 8.10
C TYR A 146 -6.13 -4.35 8.25
N ALA A 147 -5.70 -4.61 9.47
CA ALA A 147 -4.96 -5.79 9.88
C ALA A 147 -5.94 -6.73 10.59
N CYS A 148 -6.27 -7.84 9.95
CA CYS A 148 -7.23 -8.81 10.46
C CYS A 148 -6.51 -10.04 11.03
N PRO A 149 -6.81 -10.46 12.25
CA PRO A 149 -6.08 -11.53 12.92
C PRO A 149 -6.27 -12.87 12.18
N VAL A 150 -5.16 -13.59 11.98
CA VAL A 150 -5.09 -14.95 11.47
C VAL A 150 -3.97 -15.66 12.23
N ASP A 151 -4.34 -16.64 13.06
CA ASP A 151 -3.45 -17.29 14.02
C ASP A 151 -2.69 -16.27 14.89
N ASP A 152 -1.35 -16.28 14.85
CA ASP A 152 -0.48 -15.37 15.63
C ASP A 152 -0.04 -14.13 14.82
N SER A 153 -0.64 -13.89 13.65
CA SER A 153 -0.29 -12.77 12.74
C SER A 153 -1.54 -12.03 12.27
N TYR A 154 -1.36 -11.02 11.41
CA TYR A 154 -2.47 -10.27 10.84
C TYR A 154 -2.36 -10.19 9.32
N VAL A 155 -3.42 -10.56 8.60
CA VAL A 155 -3.52 -10.33 7.15
C VAL A 155 -4.01 -8.91 6.88
N VAL A 156 -3.40 -8.24 5.91
CA VAL A 156 -3.77 -6.86 5.54
C VAL A 156 -4.84 -6.86 4.46
N SER A 157 -5.81 -5.96 4.60
CA SER A 157 -6.90 -5.73 3.65
C SER A 157 -7.23 -4.24 3.51
N LEU A 158 -7.96 -3.88 2.45
CA LEU A 158 -8.39 -2.51 2.14
C LEU A 158 -9.91 -2.35 2.27
N GLY A 159 -10.34 -1.43 3.13
CA GLY A 159 -11.70 -0.86 3.12
C GLY A 159 -12.83 -1.80 3.53
N LEU A 160 -13.20 -2.75 2.66
CA LEU A 160 -14.38 -3.60 2.80
C LEU A 160 -14.02 -4.92 3.46
N ILE A 161 -13.71 -4.89 4.76
CA ILE A 161 -13.39 -6.12 5.48
C ILE A 161 -14.54 -7.13 5.37
N ASP A 162 -14.16 -8.39 5.19
CA ASP A 162 -14.97 -9.56 5.46
C ASP A 162 -15.75 -9.43 6.80
N PRO A 163 -17.09 -9.34 6.83
CA PRO A 163 -17.85 -9.29 8.10
C PRO A 163 -17.69 -10.50 9.04
N GLU A 164 -17.16 -11.63 8.56
CA GLU A 164 -16.79 -12.79 9.38
C GLU A 164 -15.43 -12.59 10.05
N GLN A 165 -14.55 -11.75 9.49
CA GLN A 165 -13.32 -11.33 10.14
C GLN A 165 -13.65 -10.33 11.26
N LYS A 166 -13.50 -10.80 12.49
CA LYS A 166 -13.68 -10.02 13.71
C LYS A 166 -12.35 -9.43 14.17
N ASP A 167 -12.45 -8.39 14.98
CA ASP A 167 -11.31 -7.79 15.68
C ASP A 167 -10.19 -7.26 14.77
N CYS A 168 -10.56 -6.91 13.52
CA CYS A 168 -9.64 -6.24 12.62
C CYS A 168 -9.32 -4.83 13.11
N LEU A 169 -8.06 -4.47 12.93
CA LEU A 169 -7.50 -3.25 13.44
C LEU A 169 -7.19 -2.31 12.27
N SER A 170 -7.80 -1.12 12.26
CA SER A 170 -7.47 -0.09 11.27
C SER A 170 -6.09 0.49 11.55
N PHE A 171 -5.26 0.65 10.53
CA PHE A 171 -3.94 1.27 10.66
C PHE A 171 -3.59 2.09 9.42
N ALA A 172 -2.62 2.99 9.59
CA ALA A 172 -1.98 3.70 8.48
C ALA A 172 -0.65 3.00 8.13
N ALA A 173 -0.43 2.72 6.84
CA ALA A 173 0.81 2.10 6.38
C ALA A 173 1.89 3.17 6.17
N HIS A 174 2.82 3.29 7.11
CA HIS A 174 3.88 4.28 7.07
C HIS A 174 5.05 3.83 6.20
N VAL A 175 5.47 4.71 5.31
CA VAL A 175 6.55 4.51 4.35
C VAL A 175 7.87 4.89 4.98
N VAL A 176 8.80 3.93 5.02
CA VAL A 176 10.19 4.14 5.43
C VAL A 176 11.08 3.95 4.22
N GLU A 177 11.56 5.06 3.64
CA GLU A 177 12.47 5.00 2.48
C GLU A 177 13.76 4.25 2.82
N THR A 178 14.31 3.48 1.86
CA THR A 178 15.57 2.77 2.04
C THR A 178 16.53 3.01 0.87
N ASP A 179 17.76 3.41 1.19
CA ASP A 179 18.85 3.58 0.21
C ASP A 179 19.58 2.26 -0.09
N SER A 180 19.26 1.18 0.62
CA SER A 180 19.88 -0.14 0.45
C SER A 180 18.80 -1.23 0.32
N PRO A 181 18.00 -1.19 -0.75
CA PRO A 181 16.88 -2.10 -0.93
C PRO A 181 17.36 -3.53 -1.24
N VAL A 182 16.77 -4.51 -0.57
CA VAL A 182 17.03 -5.93 -0.83
C VAL A 182 15.96 -6.47 -1.76
N GLY A 183 16.38 -6.85 -2.96
CA GLY A 183 15.54 -7.48 -3.96
C GLY A 183 15.23 -8.93 -3.64
N CYS A 184 13.95 -9.27 -3.51
CA CYS A 184 13.48 -10.62 -3.17
C CYS A 184 12.32 -11.07 -4.05
N TYR A 185 12.13 -12.39 -4.12
CA TYR A 185 10.94 -13.03 -4.69
C TYR A 185 10.17 -13.71 -3.57
N TYR A 186 8.92 -13.32 -3.39
CA TYR A 186 8.06 -13.78 -2.29
C TYR A 186 7.13 -14.87 -2.81
N ASN A 187 7.01 -15.98 -2.09
CA ASN A 187 6.13 -17.08 -2.52
C ASN A 187 4.67 -16.82 -2.15
#